data_AF-A0A6J7JFS6-F1
#
_entry.id   AF-A0A6J7JFS6-F1
#
_cell.length_a   1.000
_cell.length_b   1.000
_cell.length_c   1.000
_cell.angle_alpha   90.00
_cell.angle_beta   90.00
_cell.angle_gamma   90.00
#
_symmetry.space_group_name_H-M   'P 1'
#
loop_
_entity.id
_entity.type
_entity.pdbx_description
1 polymer ?
#
loop_
_entity_poly.entity_id
_entity_poly.type
_entity_poly.pdbx_seq_one_letter_code
_entity_poly.pdbx_strand_id
1 'polypeptide(L)'
;MTALIAAQDENNVEASAIAVMPMLEGAFSLVFMDETTLYAARDRHGVRPLVIGKLERGWVVASETAALDIVGASFVREVEPGEFIAIDENGMRSKRWATSDPKGCLFEYVYLARPDTAIAGRGIHATRVAIGQQLAKEAPAIADLVIPVPESGTPAAIGYAKESGIPYGAGLVKNAYVGRTFIQPSQTIRQLGIRLKLNPLREIIEGKRIVVVDDSIVRGNTQRAIVRMLREAGAREIHVRISSPPVKWPCFYGIDFASRAELIANGLDIEEVRRSIGADSLSYVTLEGLISATQIAADNLCQACFTGEYPIAVPQDLSEGKMRLEITPVQGSHS
;
A
#
# COMPACT_ATOMS: atom_id res chain seq x y z
N MET A 1 -18.20 10.52 -13.42
CA MET A 1 -19.10 9.35 -13.37
C MET A 1 -20.57 9.75 -13.36
N THR A 2 -21.08 10.49 -12.36
CA THR A 2 -22.50 10.91 -12.33
C THR A 2 -22.97 11.60 -13.61
N ALA A 3 -22.17 12.54 -14.15
CA ALA A 3 -22.48 13.18 -15.43
C ALA A 3 -22.49 12.21 -16.63
N LEU A 4 -21.64 11.17 -16.62
CA LEU A 4 -21.63 10.13 -17.66
C LEU A 4 -22.89 9.27 -17.58
N ILE A 5 -23.33 8.91 -16.37
CA ILE A 5 -24.55 8.14 -16.13
C ILE A 5 -25.78 8.94 -16.59
N ALA A 6 -25.85 10.21 -16.20
CA ALA A 6 -26.95 11.10 -16.58
C ALA A 6 -27.03 11.37 -18.09
N ALA A 7 -25.93 11.18 -18.83
CA ALA A 7 -25.89 11.35 -20.27
C ALA A 7 -26.29 10.08 -21.05
N GLN A 8 -26.55 8.95 -20.37
CA GLN A 8 -26.99 7.72 -21.05
C GLN A 8 -28.49 7.76 -21.33
N ASP A 9 -28.89 7.25 -22.50
CA ASP A 9 -30.29 7.10 -22.92
C ASP A 9 -30.79 5.67 -22.64
N GLU A 10 -30.69 5.27 -21.38
CA GLU A 10 -31.07 3.92 -20.91
C GLU A 10 -32.33 3.97 -20.05
N ASN A 11 -33.01 2.83 -19.95
CA ASN A 11 -34.33 2.76 -19.32
C ASN A 11 -34.33 3.04 -17.80
N ASN A 12 -33.19 2.90 -17.11
CA ASN A 12 -33.06 3.13 -15.68
C ASN A 12 -31.59 3.36 -15.26
N VAL A 13 -31.38 3.77 -14.00
CA VAL A 13 -30.07 4.06 -13.42
C VAL A 13 -29.13 2.85 -13.49
N GLU A 14 -29.61 1.64 -13.23
CA GLU A 14 -28.81 0.41 -13.29
C GLU A 14 -28.25 0.20 -14.71
N ALA A 15 -29.09 0.30 -15.74
CA ALA A 15 -28.71 0.17 -17.14
C ALA A 15 -27.75 1.27 -17.59
N SER A 16 -28.03 2.54 -17.24
CA SER A 16 -27.12 3.67 -17.49
C SER A 16 -25.76 3.47 -16.83
N ALA A 17 -25.73 3.00 -15.58
CA ALA A 17 -24.48 2.76 -14.87
C ALA A 17 -23.66 1.65 -15.53
N ILE A 18 -24.29 0.54 -15.93
CA ILE A 18 -23.64 -0.55 -16.66
C ILE A 18 -23.08 -0.05 -18.00
N ALA A 19 -23.83 0.77 -18.75
CA ALA A 19 -23.40 1.33 -20.04
C ALA A 19 -22.17 2.25 -19.91
N VAL A 20 -22.00 2.92 -18.76
CA VAL A 20 -20.82 3.75 -18.48
C VAL A 20 -19.58 2.95 -18.15
N MET A 21 -19.69 1.73 -17.59
CA MET A 21 -18.52 0.98 -17.12
C MET A 21 -17.44 0.78 -18.20
N PRO A 22 -17.76 0.39 -19.45
CA PRO A 22 -16.76 0.25 -20.52
C PRO A 22 -16.09 1.57 -20.94
N MET A 23 -16.67 2.72 -20.60
CA MET A 23 -16.10 4.05 -20.90
C MET A 23 -15.04 4.48 -19.88
N LEU A 24 -14.95 3.80 -18.72
CA LEU A 24 -14.03 4.15 -17.66
C LEU A 24 -12.69 3.44 -17.87
N GLU A 25 -11.62 4.22 -17.98
CA GLU A 25 -10.25 3.72 -17.99
C GLU A 25 -9.56 4.03 -16.66
N GLY A 26 -8.95 2.99 -16.07
CA GLY A 26 -8.23 3.10 -14.80
C GLY A 26 -8.61 2.03 -13.80
N ALA A 27 -8.18 2.23 -12.56
CA ALA A 27 -8.52 1.37 -11.42
C ALA A 27 -9.71 1.94 -10.67
N PHE A 28 -10.71 1.12 -10.38
CA PHE A 28 -11.85 1.55 -9.59
C PHE A 28 -12.52 0.39 -8.83
N SER A 29 -12.96 0.73 -7.63
CA SER A 29 -13.91 -0.05 -6.83
C SER A 29 -14.94 0.95 -6.33
N LEU A 30 -16.15 0.83 -6.83
CA LEU A 30 -17.19 1.84 -6.73
C LEU A 30 -18.32 1.30 -5.87
N VAL A 31 -18.85 2.17 -5.02
CA VAL A 31 -20.11 1.97 -4.30
C VAL A 31 -20.92 3.24 -4.46
N PHE A 32 -22.17 3.11 -4.90
CA PHE A 32 -23.10 4.22 -5.08
C PHE A 32 -24.53 3.70 -4.94
N MET A 33 -25.51 4.58 -4.81
CA MET A 33 -26.90 4.17 -4.61
C MET A 33 -27.88 5.18 -5.21
N ASP A 34 -29.07 4.70 -5.52
CA ASP A 34 -30.27 5.52 -5.67
C ASP A 34 -31.19 5.34 -4.45
N GLU A 35 -32.43 5.80 -4.52
CA GLU A 35 -33.42 5.73 -3.44
C GLU A 35 -33.75 4.30 -3.00
N THR A 36 -33.50 3.30 -3.86
CA THR A 36 -33.99 1.92 -3.69
C THR A 36 -32.90 0.86 -3.79
N THR A 37 -31.78 1.16 -4.46
CA THR A 37 -30.79 0.17 -4.85
C THR A 37 -29.37 0.63 -4.51
N LEU A 38 -28.62 -0.25 -3.85
CA LEU A 38 -27.18 -0.13 -3.63
C LEU A 38 -26.44 -0.81 -4.79
N TYR A 39 -25.54 -0.09 -5.43
CA TYR A 39 -24.72 -0.58 -6.52
C TYR A 39 -23.26 -0.71 -6.08
N ALA A 40 -22.59 -1.73 -6.60
CA ALA A 40 -21.15 -1.89 -6.48
C ALA A 40 -20.54 -2.35 -7.82
N ALA A 41 -19.37 -1.82 -8.16
CA ALA A 41 -18.69 -2.22 -9.40
C ALA A 41 -17.17 -2.23 -9.21
N ARG A 42 -16.51 -3.18 -9.86
CA ARG A 42 -15.04 -3.31 -9.84
C ARG A 42 -14.49 -3.29 -11.26
N ASP A 43 -13.38 -2.57 -11.45
CA ASP A 43 -12.71 -2.48 -12.76
C ASP A 43 -12.35 -3.86 -13.31
N ARG A 44 -12.21 -3.99 -14.64
CA ARG A 44 -11.95 -5.29 -15.30
C ARG A 44 -10.66 -5.97 -14.85
N HIS A 45 -9.73 -5.21 -14.27
CA HIS A 45 -8.47 -5.73 -13.75
C HIS A 45 -8.49 -5.92 -12.23
N GLY A 46 -9.52 -5.48 -11.52
CA GLY A 46 -9.65 -5.67 -10.09
C GLY A 46 -8.48 -5.12 -9.29
N VAL A 47 -7.91 -3.98 -9.72
CA VAL A 47 -6.66 -3.42 -9.14
C VAL A 47 -6.84 -3.15 -7.64
N ARG A 48 -7.99 -2.60 -7.25
CA ARG A 48 -8.36 -2.34 -5.85
C ARG A 48 -9.30 -3.42 -5.31
N PRO A 49 -9.18 -3.79 -4.03
CA PRO A 49 -10.04 -4.81 -3.42
C PRO A 49 -11.45 -4.27 -3.17
N LEU A 50 -12.44 -5.17 -3.29
CA LEU A 50 -13.83 -4.90 -2.98
C LEU A 50 -14.50 -6.22 -2.57
N VAL A 51 -15.13 -6.24 -1.41
CA VAL A 51 -15.73 -7.42 -0.79
C VAL A 51 -17.20 -7.18 -0.46
N ILE A 52 -17.95 -8.27 -0.42
CA ILE A 52 -19.36 -8.30 -0.05
C ILE A 52 -19.50 -9.10 1.24
N GLY A 53 -20.21 -8.53 2.20
CA GLY A 53 -20.66 -9.18 3.42
C GLY A 53 -22.18 -9.19 3.52
N LYS A 54 -22.69 -10.02 4.43
CA LYS A 54 -24.12 -10.15 4.73
C LYS A 54 -24.36 -9.96 6.21
N LEU A 55 -25.28 -9.06 6.54
CA LEU A 55 -25.86 -8.91 7.87
C LEU A 55 -27.15 -9.72 7.97
N GLU A 56 -27.72 -9.83 9.17
CA GLU A 56 -29.04 -10.45 9.37
C GLU A 56 -30.09 -9.77 8.47
N ARG A 57 -30.02 -8.45 8.32
CA ARG A 57 -30.98 -7.63 7.56
C ARG A 57 -30.31 -6.70 6.55
N GLY A 58 -29.48 -7.26 5.68
CA GLY A 58 -28.94 -6.52 4.54
C GLY A 58 -27.59 -7.00 4.05
N TRP A 59 -27.03 -6.22 3.14
CA TRP A 59 -25.73 -6.45 2.53
C TRP A 59 -24.78 -5.32 2.87
N VAL A 60 -23.49 -5.63 2.92
CA VAL A 60 -22.42 -4.67 3.15
C VAL A 60 -21.42 -4.82 2.02
N VAL A 61 -20.96 -3.70 1.47
CA VAL A 61 -19.86 -3.67 0.50
C VAL A 61 -18.75 -2.82 1.10
N ALA A 62 -17.52 -3.33 1.08
CA ALA A 62 -16.37 -2.66 1.66
C ALA A 62 -15.09 -2.97 0.87
N SER A 63 -14.05 -2.14 0.99
CA SER A 63 -12.76 -2.42 0.35
C SER A 63 -12.03 -3.61 0.99
N GLU A 64 -12.21 -3.83 2.30
CA GLU A 64 -11.49 -4.84 3.08
C GLU A 64 -12.43 -5.62 3.99
N THR A 65 -12.12 -6.90 4.22
CA THR A 65 -12.92 -7.79 5.09
C THR A 65 -12.93 -7.34 6.55
N ALA A 66 -11.89 -6.65 7.02
CA ALA A 66 -11.85 -6.09 8.37
C ALA A 66 -13.02 -5.12 8.66
N ALA A 67 -13.55 -4.44 7.64
CA ALA A 67 -14.73 -3.60 7.81
C ALA A 67 -16.00 -4.42 8.05
N LEU A 68 -16.11 -5.60 7.40
CA LEU A 68 -17.23 -6.51 7.60
C LEU A 68 -17.24 -7.05 9.03
N ASP A 69 -16.07 -7.46 9.53
CA ASP A 69 -15.93 -7.98 10.89
C ASP A 69 -16.34 -6.95 11.95
N ILE A 70 -15.94 -5.69 11.78
CA ILE A 70 -16.26 -4.59 12.71
C ILE A 70 -17.77 -4.36 12.81
N VAL A 71 -18.51 -4.48 11.70
CA VAL A 71 -19.97 -4.28 11.68
C VAL A 71 -20.75 -5.57 11.91
N GLY A 72 -20.07 -6.71 12.12
CA GLY A 72 -20.69 -8.01 12.34
C GLY A 72 -21.30 -8.65 11.09
N ALA A 73 -20.83 -8.27 9.90
CA ALA A 73 -21.26 -8.87 8.63
C ALA A 73 -20.43 -10.13 8.32
N SER A 74 -21.09 -11.21 7.96
CA SER A 74 -20.43 -12.42 7.49
C SER A 74 -19.87 -12.19 6.09
N PHE A 75 -18.58 -12.44 5.87
CA PHE A 75 -17.97 -12.41 4.55
C PHE A 75 -18.68 -13.39 3.60
N VAL A 76 -19.02 -12.93 2.40
CA VAL A 76 -19.65 -13.76 1.35
C VAL A 76 -18.63 -14.10 0.27
N ARG A 77 -18.07 -13.07 -0.38
CA ARG A 77 -17.03 -13.21 -1.43
C ARG A 77 -16.44 -11.84 -1.81
N GLU A 78 -15.39 -11.85 -2.62
CA GLU A 78 -14.93 -10.67 -3.35
C GLU A 78 -15.88 -10.33 -4.50
N VAL A 79 -15.95 -9.04 -4.84
CA VAL A 79 -16.49 -8.58 -6.13
C VAL A 79 -15.46 -8.91 -7.20
N GLU A 80 -15.86 -9.63 -8.24
CA GLU A 80 -14.98 -10.11 -9.30
C GLU A 80 -14.51 -8.94 -10.19
N PRO A 81 -13.31 -9.01 -10.80
CA PRO A 81 -12.90 -8.05 -11.81
C PRO A 81 -13.90 -7.99 -12.97
N GLY A 82 -14.38 -6.78 -13.30
CA GLY A 82 -15.38 -6.60 -14.36
C GLY A 82 -16.81 -6.96 -13.94
N GLU A 83 -17.07 -7.06 -12.64
CA GLU A 83 -18.39 -7.29 -12.07
C GLU A 83 -19.10 -5.98 -11.71
N PHE A 84 -20.40 -5.97 -11.94
CA PHE A 84 -21.37 -5.00 -11.48
C PHE A 84 -22.42 -5.71 -10.63
N ILE A 85 -22.79 -5.11 -9.50
CA ILE A 85 -23.71 -5.66 -8.51
C ILE A 85 -24.78 -4.62 -8.22
N ALA A 86 -26.03 -5.06 -8.17
CA ALA A 86 -27.17 -4.28 -7.71
C ALA A 86 -27.84 -5.02 -6.55
N ILE A 87 -28.15 -4.31 -5.48
CA ILE A 87 -28.76 -4.85 -4.27
C ILE A 87 -29.98 -3.98 -3.92
N ASP A 88 -31.16 -4.58 -3.96
CA ASP A 88 -32.43 -3.94 -3.59
C ASP A 88 -33.26 -4.85 -2.67
N GLU A 89 -34.56 -4.55 -2.51
CA GLU A 89 -35.50 -5.33 -1.71
C GLU A 89 -35.65 -6.80 -2.17
N ASN A 90 -35.37 -7.10 -3.44
CA ASN A 90 -35.43 -8.45 -4.02
C ASN A 90 -34.11 -9.22 -3.84
N GLY A 91 -33.08 -8.57 -3.28
CA GLY A 91 -31.78 -9.16 -3.00
C GLY A 91 -30.68 -8.71 -3.97
N MET A 92 -29.63 -9.52 -4.07
CA MET A 92 -28.42 -9.18 -4.83
C MET A 92 -28.47 -9.78 -6.23
N ARG A 93 -28.27 -8.94 -7.25
CA ARG A 93 -28.05 -9.30 -8.65
C ARG A 93 -26.61 -9.00 -9.03
N SER A 94 -26.02 -9.87 -9.86
CA SER A 94 -24.66 -9.74 -10.37
C SER A 94 -24.67 -9.83 -11.90
N LYS A 95 -23.91 -8.94 -12.54
CA LYS A 95 -23.71 -8.92 -13.99
C LYS A 95 -22.25 -8.64 -14.29
N ARG A 96 -21.68 -9.40 -15.23
CA ARG A 96 -20.36 -9.11 -15.79
C ARG A 96 -20.50 -8.05 -16.89
N TRP A 97 -19.75 -6.96 -16.78
CA TRP A 97 -19.73 -5.88 -17.77
C TRP A 97 -18.46 -5.90 -18.64
N ALA A 98 -17.41 -6.62 -18.22
CA ALA A 98 -16.20 -6.85 -19.00
C ALA A 98 -15.62 -8.25 -18.77
N THR A 99 -14.85 -8.76 -19.74
CA THR A 99 -14.01 -9.94 -19.53
C THR A 99 -12.94 -9.60 -18.47
N SER A 100 -12.85 -10.44 -17.44
CA SER A 100 -11.86 -10.30 -16.37
C SER A 100 -10.43 -10.47 -16.91
N ASP A 101 -9.54 -9.54 -16.55
CA ASP A 101 -8.09 -9.58 -16.78
C ASP A 101 -7.37 -9.10 -15.51
N PRO A 102 -7.26 -9.94 -14.47
CA PRO A 102 -6.83 -9.51 -13.14
C PRO A 102 -5.43 -8.89 -13.13
N LYS A 103 -5.25 -7.76 -12.44
CA LYS A 103 -3.98 -7.05 -12.19
C LYS A 103 -4.02 -6.44 -10.78
N GLY A 104 -4.28 -7.26 -9.78
CA GLY A 104 -4.43 -6.83 -8.37
C GLY A 104 -3.21 -6.05 -7.89
N CYS A 105 -3.41 -4.99 -7.12
CA CYS A 105 -2.31 -4.13 -6.69
C CYS A 105 -1.35 -4.87 -5.74
N LEU A 106 -0.12 -5.13 -6.20
CA LEU A 106 0.91 -5.81 -5.38
C LEU A 106 1.27 -5.01 -4.12
N PHE A 107 1.11 -3.69 -4.16
CA PHE A 107 1.41 -2.80 -3.03
C PHE A 107 0.41 -2.92 -1.86
N GLU A 108 -0.76 -3.53 -2.06
CA GLU A 108 -1.68 -3.87 -0.96
C GLU A 108 -1.03 -4.84 0.03
N TYR A 109 -0.33 -5.85 -0.51
CA TYR A 109 0.42 -6.84 0.28
C TYR A 109 1.61 -6.23 1.00
N VAL A 110 2.21 -5.17 0.45
CA VAL A 110 3.34 -4.47 1.05
C VAL A 110 2.91 -3.61 2.23
N TYR A 111 1.93 -2.72 2.03
CA TYR A 111 1.66 -1.63 2.98
C TYR A 111 0.19 -1.32 3.20
N LEU A 112 -0.61 -1.19 2.13
CA LEU A 112 -1.86 -0.44 2.19
C LEU A 112 -2.97 -1.16 2.95
N ALA A 113 -3.20 -2.44 2.65
CA ALA A 113 -4.23 -3.24 3.30
C ALA A 113 -3.90 -3.51 4.77
N ARG A 114 -4.93 -3.64 5.61
CA ARG A 114 -4.73 -3.99 7.01
C ARG A 114 -4.22 -5.44 7.15
N PRO A 115 -3.41 -5.75 8.16
CA PRO A 115 -2.91 -7.12 8.35
C PRO A 115 -4.01 -8.17 8.57
N ASP A 116 -5.17 -7.76 9.08
CA ASP A 116 -6.32 -8.60 9.40
C ASP A 116 -7.31 -8.81 8.24
N THR A 117 -6.97 -8.37 7.01
CA THR A 117 -7.76 -8.70 5.80
C THR A 117 -7.11 -9.80 4.95
N ALA A 118 -7.88 -10.33 4.00
CA ALA A 118 -7.40 -11.13 2.89
C ALA A 118 -7.77 -10.48 1.54
N ILE A 119 -6.92 -10.69 0.53
CA ILE A 119 -7.14 -10.28 -0.87
C ILE A 119 -6.81 -11.48 -1.75
N ALA A 120 -7.65 -11.80 -2.74
CA ALA A 120 -7.51 -12.97 -3.61
C ALA A 120 -7.27 -14.29 -2.85
N GLY A 121 -7.94 -14.45 -1.70
CA GLY A 121 -7.76 -15.61 -0.81
C GLY A 121 -6.43 -15.66 -0.04
N ARG A 122 -5.64 -14.58 -0.06
CA ARG A 122 -4.33 -14.47 0.60
C ARG A 122 -4.39 -13.50 1.77
N GLY A 123 -4.12 -14.00 2.98
CA GLY A 123 -4.11 -13.17 4.19
C GLY A 123 -2.91 -12.23 4.23
N ILE A 124 -3.15 -10.94 4.45
CA ILE A 124 -2.11 -9.90 4.37
C ILE A 124 -1.01 -10.11 5.41
N HIS A 125 -1.36 -10.38 6.68
CA HIS A 125 -0.36 -10.63 7.72
C HIS A 125 0.56 -11.80 7.36
N ALA A 126 -0.01 -12.94 6.94
CA ALA A 126 0.74 -14.13 6.60
C ALA A 126 1.67 -13.89 5.40
N THR A 127 1.19 -13.19 4.36
CA THR A 127 2.01 -12.78 3.22
C THR A 127 3.17 -11.89 3.66
N ARG A 128 2.95 -10.88 4.52
CA ARG A 128 4.03 -10.02 5.02
C ARG A 128 5.07 -10.77 5.84
N VAL A 129 4.66 -11.76 6.64
CA VAL A 129 5.59 -12.68 7.32
C VAL A 129 6.41 -13.47 6.30
N ALA A 130 5.77 -14.02 5.26
CA ALA A 130 6.47 -14.76 4.20
C ALA A 130 7.48 -13.89 3.42
N ILE A 131 7.13 -12.62 3.15
CA ILE A 131 8.07 -11.65 2.55
C ILE A 131 9.29 -11.45 3.47
N GLY A 132 9.08 -11.31 4.78
CA GLY A 132 10.15 -11.21 5.76
C GLY A 132 11.09 -12.43 5.76
N GLN A 133 10.53 -13.63 5.67
CA GLN A 133 11.32 -14.87 5.55
C GLN A 133 12.12 -14.88 4.24
N GLN A 134 11.49 -14.53 3.12
CA GLN A 134 12.18 -14.45 1.84
C GLN A 134 13.34 -13.43 1.87
N LEU A 135 13.12 -12.27 2.49
CA LEU A 135 14.13 -11.24 2.66
C LEU A 135 15.33 -11.70 3.50
N ALA A 136 15.13 -12.56 4.51
CA ALA A 136 16.22 -13.14 5.28
C ALA A 136 17.07 -14.13 4.48
N LYS A 137 16.45 -14.87 3.54
CA LYS A 137 17.16 -15.78 2.63
C LYS A 137 17.98 -15.02 1.59
N GLU A 138 17.39 -13.99 1.01
CA GLU A 138 18.01 -13.19 -0.05
C GLU A 138 19.09 -12.24 0.47
N ALA A 139 18.87 -11.67 1.65
CA ALA A 139 19.72 -10.63 2.22
C ALA A 139 19.97 -10.86 3.72
N PRO A 140 20.74 -11.91 4.09
CA PRO A 140 21.10 -12.14 5.48
C PRO A 140 21.93 -10.97 6.05
N ALA A 141 21.99 -10.89 7.37
CA ALA A 141 22.84 -9.95 8.11
C ALA A 141 23.38 -10.65 9.35
N ILE A 142 24.60 -10.31 9.77
CA ILE A 142 25.15 -10.76 11.04
C ILE A 142 24.80 -9.69 12.08
N ALA A 143 23.75 -9.93 12.87
CA ALA A 143 23.26 -8.97 13.84
C ALA A 143 22.83 -9.66 15.15
N ASP A 144 22.63 -8.86 16.18
CA ASP A 144 22.28 -9.32 17.52
C ASP A 144 20.77 -9.22 17.80
N LEU A 145 20.05 -8.43 16.99
CA LEU A 145 18.62 -8.16 17.17
C LEU A 145 17.95 -7.75 15.85
N VAL A 146 16.75 -8.28 15.59
CA VAL A 146 15.84 -7.77 14.55
C VAL A 146 14.80 -6.88 15.21
N ILE A 147 14.65 -5.67 14.69
CA ILE A 147 13.63 -4.72 15.13
C ILE A 147 12.76 -4.28 13.95
N PRO A 148 11.45 -4.06 14.16
CA PRO A 148 10.60 -3.47 13.14
C PRO A 148 10.66 -1.94 13.18
N VAL A 149 10.32 -1.32 12.05
CA VAL A 149 9.73 0.03 12.07
C VAL A 149 8.22 -0.14 12.31
N PRO A 150 7.69 0.25 13.48
CA PRO A 150 6.29 0.03 13.79
C PRO A 150 5.38 1.04 13.06
N GLU A 151 4.20 0.64 12.59
CA GLU A 151 3.60 -0.69 12.74
C GLU A 151 3.77 -1.58 11.50
N SER A 152 3.97 -0.98 10.33
CA SER A 152 3.87 -1.64 9.04
C SER A 152 4.98 -2.66 8.77
N GLY A 153 6.21 -2.41 9.23
CA GLY A 153 7.33 -3.36 9.12
C GLY A 153 7.23 -4.57 10.07
N THR A 154 6.28 -4.59 11.01
CA THR A 154 6.21 -5.60 12.08
C THR A 154 6.09 -7.04 11.58
N PRO A 155 5.15 -7.39 10.69
CA PRO A 155 5.01 -8.78 10.27
C PRO A 155 6.23 -9.27 9.48
N ALA A 156 6.82 -8.41 8.65
CA ALA A 156 8.06 -8.73 7.92
C ALA A 156 9.25 -8.92 8.88
N ALA A 157 9.36 -8.11 9.93
CA ALA A 157 10.40 -8.28 10.95
C ALA A 157 10.29 -9.61 11.70
N ILE A 158 9.06 -10.03 12.04
CA ILE A 158 8.79 -11.35 12.64
C ILE A 158 9.24 -12.47 11.70
N GLY A 159 8.87 -12.38 10.41
CA GLY A 159 9.30 -13.34 9.40
C GLY A 159 10.81 -13.41 9.23
N TYR A 160 11.48 -12.25 9.15
CA TYR A 160 12.92 -12.15 9.01
C TYR A 160 13.64 -12.76 10.21
N ALA A 161 13.22 -12.43 11.43
CA ALA A 161 13.80 -12.98 12.66
C ALA A 161 13.65 -14.50 12.74
N LYS A 162 12.46 -15.01 12.41
CA LYS A 162 12.18 -16.46 12.41
C LYS A 162 13.08 -17.21 11.42
N GLU A 163 13.27 -16.68 10.23
CA GLU A 163 14.08 -17.33 9.19
C GLU A 163 15.59 -17.20 9.47
N SER A 164 16.05 -16.02 9.91
CA SER A 164 17.47 -15.77 10.18
C SER A 164 17.97 -16.39 11.50
N GLY A 165 17.07 -16.73 12.42
CA GLY A 165 17.40 -17.17 13.77
C GLY A 165 17.87 -16.05 14.71
N ILE A 166 17.89 -14.80 14.25
CA ILE A 166 18.25 -13.63 15.06
C ILE A 166 17.06 -13.28 15.97
N PRO A 167 17.28 -13.01 17.27
CA PRO A 167 16.19 -12.65 18.18
C PRO A 167 15.39 -11.43 17.68
N TYR A 168 14.07 -11.51 17.77
CA TYR A 168 13.17 -10.39 17.54
C TYR A 168 12.98 -9.56 18.82
N GLY A 169 12.95 -8.24 18.71
CA GLY A 169 12.60 -7.36 19.83
C GLY A 169 12.11 -5.99 19.41
N ALA A 170 11.54 -5.26 20.36
CA ALA A 170 11.12 -3.87 20.15
C ALA A 170 12.34 -2.94 20.33
N GLY A 171 12.83 -2.36 19.24
CA GLY A 171 13.84 -1.28 19.30
C GLY A 171 13.25 0.13 19.19
N LEU A 172 12.00 0.24 18.73
CA LEU A 172 11.27 1.48 18.53
C LEU A 172 9.86 1.34 19.11
N VAL A 173 9.38 2.40 19.75
CA VAL A 173 8.01 2.52 20.23
C VAL A 173 7.30 3.62 19.46
N LYS A 174 6.16 3.29 18.85
CA LYS A 174 5.28 4.26 18.23
C LYS A 174 4.50 5.03 19.29
N ASN A 175 4.50 6.34 19.18
CA ASN A 175 3.68 7.20 20.02
C ASN A 175 2.22 7.13 19.56
N ALA A 176 1.39 6.42 20.32
CA ALA A 176 -0.03 6.25 20.02
C ALA A 176 -0.85 7.56 20.07
N TYR A 177 -0.31 8.62 20.66
CA TYR A 177 -1.00 9.89 20.86
C TYR A 177 -0.68 10.94 19.78
N VAL A 178 0.19 10.62 18.83
CA VAL A 178 0.55 11.55 17.74
C VAL A 178 -0.35 11.32 16.53
N GLY A 179 -1.40 12.13 16.45
CA GLY A 179 -2.24 12.27 15.25
C GLY A 179 -1.61 13.20 14.19
N ARG A 180 -2.27 13.32 13.03
CA ARG A 180 -1.96 14.39 12.05
C ARG A 180 -2.41 15.73 12.66
N THR A 181 -1.54 16.39 13.43
CA THR A 181 -1.80 17.78 13.85
C THR A 181 -1.75 18.69 12.63
N PHE A 182 -2.91 19.09 12.12
CA PHE A 182 -3.06 20.01 10.98
C PHE A 182 -2.54 21.42 11.29
N ILE A 183 -2.43 21.76 12.58
CA ILE A 183 -1.86 23.02 13.07
C ILE A 183 -0.67 22.66 13.97
N GLN A 184 0.55 22.79 13.44
CA GLN A 184 1.76 22.74 14.26
C GLN A 184 2.19 24.19 14.60
N PRO A 185 2.28 24.59 15.87
CA PRO A 185 2.45 26.00 16.27
C PRO A 185 3.78 26.66 15.87
N SER A 186 4.81 25.90 15.46
CA SER A 186 6.13 26.46 15.14
C SER A 186 6.93 25.60 14.13
N GLN A 187 7.81 26.23 13.36
CA GLN A 187 8.78 25.53 12.50
C GLN A 187 9.68 24.57 13.29
N THR A 188 9.97 24.88 14.56
CA THR A 188 10.75 24.04 15.47
C THR A 188 10.07 22.71 15.76
N ILE A 189 8.74 22.68 15.94
CA ILE A 189 7.97 21.44 16.13
C ILE A 189 7.86 20.66 14.82
N ARG A 190 7.83 21.34 13.67
CA ARG A 190 7.90 20.69 12.35
C ARG A 190 9.24 19.97 12.12
N GLN A 191 10.33 20.53 12.65
CA GLN A 191 11.65 19.90 12.64
C GLN A 191 11.75 18.69 13.59
N LEU A 192 10.93 18.61 14.65
CA LEU A 192 10.89 17.43 15.53
C LEU A 192 10.36 16.17 14.81
N GLY A 193 9.54 16.34 13.76
CA GLY A 193 9.28 15.31 12.73
C GLY A 193 9.03 13.89 13.27
N ILE A 194 9.87 12.94 12.85
CA ILE A 194 9.75 11.52 13.23
C ILE A 194 9.97 11.27 14.73
N ARG A 195 10.70 12.12 15.46
CA ARG A 195 10.97 11.95 16.90
C ARG A 195 9.71 12.12 17.75
N LEU A 196 8.68 12.80 17.21
CA LEU A 196 7.37 12.83 17.86
C LEU A 196 6.66 11.47 17.72
N LYS A 197 6.86 10.78 16.59
CA LYS A 197 6.15 9.55 16.23
C LYS A 197 6.80 8.28 16.77
N LEU A 198 8.13 8.25 16.84
CA LEU A 198 8.92 7.08 17.19
C LEU A 198 9.95 7.44 18.26
N ASN A 199 10.08 6.59 19.26
CA ASN A 199 11.11 6.69 20.30
C ASN A 199 11.97 5.43 20.32
N PRO A 200 13.30 5.54 20.38
CA PRO A 200 14.18 4.40 20.47
C PRO A 200 14.25 3.86 21.91
N LEU A 201 14.27 2.54 22.06
CA LEU A 201 14.48 1.88 23.36
C LEU A 201 15.98 1.65 23.57
N ARG A 202 16.68 2.67 24.10
CA ARG A 202 18.14 2.67 24.28
C ARG A 202 18.67 1.40 24.96
N GLU A 203 18.03 0.97 26.05
CA GLU A 203 18.40 -0.23 26.80
C GLU A 203 18.41 -1.52 25.96
N ILE A 204 17.62 -1.56 24.89
CA ILE A 204 17.52 -2.69 23.97
C ILE A 204 18.56 -2.60 22.85
N ILE A 205 18.92 -1.40 22.39
CA ILE A 205 19.71 -1.20 21.16
C ILE A 205 21.18 -0.82 21.40
N GLU A 206 21.52 -0.28 22.57
CA GLU A 206 22.86 0.23 22.86
C GLU A 206 23.93 -0.86 22.72
N GLY A 207 24.96 -0.57 21.91
CA GLY A 207 26.08 -1.48 21.63
C GLY A 207 25.77 -2.63 20.66
N LYS A 208 24.51 -2.82 20.25
CA LYS A 208 24.10 -3.94 19.39
C LYS A 208 24.24 -3.63 17.89
N ARG A 209 24.47 -4.67 17.11
CA ARG A 209 24.24 -4.67 15.66
C ARG A 209 22.80 -5.04 15.43
N ILE A 210 22.04 -4.22 14.72
CA ILE A 210 20.60 -4.39 14.56
C ILE A 210 20.20 -4.52 13.10
N VAL A 211 19.25 -5.41 12.82
CA VAL A 211 18.50 -5.42 11.56
C VAL A 211 17.24 -4.60 11.76
N VAL A 212 17.06 -3.56 10.95
CA VAL A 212 15.86 -2.70 10.97
C VAL A 212 15.02 -3.07 9.75
N VAL A 213 13.87 -3.68 9.98
CA VAL A 213 12.96 -4.11 8.91
C VAL A 213 11.84 -3.10 8.73
N ASP A 214 11.64 -2.63 7.51
CA ASP A 214 10.54 -1.73 7.14
C ASP A 214 9.87 -2.19 5.83
N ASP A 215 8.68 -1.66 5.54
CA ASP A 215 7.88 -2.06 4.38
C ASP A 215 8.48 -1.61 3.04
N SER A 216 8.91 -0.35 2.95
CA SER A 216 9.20 0.34 1.70
C SER A 216 10.04 1.60 1.95
N ILE A 217 10.70 2.09 0.91
CA ILE A 217 11.33 3.42 0.92
C ILE A 217 10.84 4.21 -0.29
N VAL A 218 10.07 5.26 -0.04
CA VAL A 218 9.54 6.15 -1.10
C VAL A 218 10.44 7.37 -1.29
N ARG A 219 10.53 8.26 -0.28
CA ARG A 219 11.36 9.48 -0.31
C ARG A 219 12.65 9.39 0.52
N GLY A 220 12.79 8.36 1.34
CA GLY A 220 13.95 8.13 2.22
C GLY A 220 14.09 9.05 3.44
N ASN A 221 13.34 10.14 3.54
CA ASN A 221 13.42 11.07 4.68
C ASN A 221 13.13 10.41 6.03
N THR A 222 12.09 9.57 6.09
CA THR A 222 11.74 8.80 7.29
C THR A 222 12.88 7.87 7.69
N GLN A 223 13.40 7.09 6.74
CA GLN A 223 14.48 6.12 6.95
C GLN A 223 15.75 6.79 7.44
N ARG A 224 16.18 7.89 6.81
CA ARG A 224 17.34 8.68 7.24
C ARG A 224 17.19 9.12 8.70
N ALA A 225 15.99 9.56 9.08
CA ALA A 225 15.74 10.03 10.43
C ALA A 225 15.66 8.88 11.45
N ILE A 226 15.13 7.71 11.08
CA ILE A 226 15.15 6.50 11.90
C ILE A 226 16.58 6.00 12.13
N VAL A 227 17.38 5.86 11.07
CA VAL A 227 18.77 5.41 11.16
C VAL A 227 19.58 6.35 12.06
N ARG A 228 19.42 7.66 11.88
CA ARG A 228 20.05 8.66 12.76
C ARG A 228 19.65 8.49 14.22
N MET A 229 18.35 8.33 14.49
CA MET A 229 17.82 8.16 15.85
C MET A 229 18.37 6.90 16.54
N LEU A 230 18.44 5.78 15.81
CA LEU A 230 19.00 4.53 16.32
C LEU A 230 20.50 4.63 16.59
N ARG A 231 21.25 5.34 15.71
CA ARG A 231 22.68 5.62 15.91
C ARG A 231 22.92 6.48 17.15
N GLU A 232 22.14 7.56 17.31
CA GLU A 232 22.19 8.45 18.47
C GLU A 232 21.87 7.72 19.78
N ALA A 233 21.03 6.68 19.72
CA ALA A 233 20.71 5.83 20.85
C ALA A 233 21.70 4.66 21.06
N GLY A 234 22.81 4.64 20.33
CA GLY A 234 23.96 3.78 20.62
C GLY A 234 24.05 2.48 19.81
N ALA A 235 23.27 2.31 18.74
CA ALA A 235 23.41 1.14 17.86
C ALA A 235 24.79 1.11 17.19
N ARG A 236 25.47 -0.04 17.25
CA ARG A 236 26.81 -0.26 16.69
C ARG A 236 26.77 -0.33 15.17
N GLU A 237 25.92 -1.20 14.63
CA GLU A 237 25.68 -1.37 13.19
C GLU A 237 24.17 -1.40 12.95
N ILE A 238 23.73 -0.86 11.82
CA ILE A 238 22.34 -0.73 11.42
C ILE A 238 22.20 -1.29 10.00
N HIS A 239 21.62 -2.48 9.89
CA HIS A 239 21.34 -3.16 8.63
C HIS A 239 19.88 -2.98 8.26
N VAL A 240 19.59 -2.13 7.27
CA VAL A 240 18.22 -1.87 6.83
C VAL A 240 17.78 -2.97 5.85
N ARG A 241 16.58 -3.51 6.06
CA ARG A 241 15.97 -4.55 5.25
C ARG A 241 14.55 -4.12 4.87
N ILE A 242 14.28 -4.03 3.57
CA ILE A 242 13.02 -3.50 3.05
C ILE A 242 12.21 -4.60 2.42
N SER A 243 10.98 -4.81 2.91
CA SER A 243 10.07 -5.86 2.44
C SER A 243 9.27 -5.48 1.19
N SER A 244 9.86 -4.64 0.34
CA SER A 244 9.41 -4.36 -1.02
C SER A 244 10.62 -4.14 -1.93
N PRO A 245 10.50 -4.31 -3.25
CA PRO A 245 11.45 -3.75 -4.20
C PRO A 245 11.49 -2.22 -4.11
N PRO A 246 12.53 -1.57 -4.67
CA PRO A 246 12.58 -0.11 -4.74
C PRO A 246 11.41 0.46 -5.55
N VAL A 247 10.67 1.41 -4.97
CA VAL A 247 9.57 2.13 -5.66
C VAL A 247 10.18 3.16 -6.60
N LYS A 248 10.10 2.89 -7.91
CA LYS A 248 10.76 3.69 -8.96
C LYS A 248 9.79 4.53 -9.79
N TRP A 249 8.50 4.19 -9.73
CA TRP A 249 7.48 4.78 -10.58
C TRP A 249 6.27 5.25 -9.76
N PRO A 250 5.65 6.38 -10.15
CA PRO A 250 4.43 6.86 -9.50
C PRO A 250 3.27 5.87 -9.68
N CYS A 251 2.21 6.02 -8.90
CA CYS A 251 1.00 5.21 -9.08
C CYS A 251 -0.10 6.08 -9.70
N PHE A 252 -0.75 5.55 -10.74
CA PHE A 252 -1.91 6.16 -11.39
C PHE A 252 -3.23 5.46 -11.03
N TYR A 253 -3.18 4.49 -10.11
CA TYR A 253 -4.30 3.62 -9.76
C TYR A 253 -4.79 3.83 -8.32
N GLY A 254 -4.58 5.02 -7.75
CA GLY A 254 -5.15 5.41 -6.45
C GLY A 254 -4.21 5.42 -5.25
N ILE A 255 -2.91 5.08 -5.39
CA ILE A 255 -1.93 5.36 -4.34
C ILE A 255 -1.29 6.72 -4.58
N ASP A 256 -1.27 7.57 -3.56
CA ASP A 256 -0.62 8.87 -3.63
C ASP A 256 0.90 8.76 -3.42
N PHE A 257 1.60 8.24 -4.44
CA PHE A 257 3.05 8.37 -4.50
C PHE A 257 3.46 9.79 -4.87
N ALA A 258 4.62 10.18 -4.33
CA ALA A 258 5.33 11.38 -4.72
C ALA A 258 5.59 11.40 -6.23
N SER A 259 5.89 12.58 -6.77
CA SER A 259 6.31 12.69 -8.16
C SER A 259 7.54 11.81 -8.41
N ARG A 260 7.74 11.39 -9.66
CA ARG A 260 8.89 10.52 -10.02
C ARG A 260 10.23 11.13 -9.58
N ALA A 261 10.37 12.45 -9.65
CA ALA A 261 11.56 13.18 -9.22
C ALA A 261 11.81 13.15 -7.70
N GLU A 262 10.76 12.95 -6.90
CA GLU A 262 10.85 12.87 -5.43
C GLU A 262 11.09 11.45 -4.92
N LEU A 263 11.02 10.43 -5.78
CA LEU A 263 11.29 9.04 -5.42
C LEU A 263 12.79 8.82 -5.26
N ILE A 264 13.22 8.33 -4.09
CA ILE A 264 14.65 8.16 -3.81
C ILE A 264 15.32 7.13 -4.71
N ALA A 265 14.58 6.12 -5.17
CA ALA A 265 15.09 5.07 -6.03
C ALA A 265 15.05 5.46 -7.53
N ASN A 266 14.54 6.65 -7.87
CA ASN A 266 14.55 7.14 -9.24
C ASN A 266 15.93 7.74 -9.55
N GLY A 267 16.75 6.96 -10.26
CA GLY A 267 18.08 7.39 -10.70
C GLY A 267 19.22 7.15 -9.71
N LEU A 268 18.92 6.59 -8.52
CA LEU A 268 19.95 6.13 -7.58
C LEU A 268 20.04 4.60 -7.57
N ASP A 269 21.27 4.09 -7.47
CA ASP A 269 21.51 2.69 -7.15
C ASP A 269 21.29 2.41 -5.65
N ILE A 270 21.25 1.13 -5.27
CA ILE A 270 21.00 0.71 -3.88
C ILE A 270 22.08 1.25 -2.93
N GLU A 271 23.32 1.38 -3.40
CA GLU A 271 24.45 1.83 -2.58
C GLU A 271 24.40 3.35 -2.34
N GLU A 272 23.93 4.12 -3.30
CA GLU A 272 23.60 5.54 -3.16
C GLU A 272 22.45 5.76 -2.18
N VAL A 273 21.40 4.94 -2.26
CA VAL A 273 20.30 5.00 -1.27
C VAL A 273 20.80 4.66 0.12
N ARG A 274 21.63 3.60 0.27
CA ARG A 274 22.24 3.21 1.53
C ARG A 274 23.04 4.36 2.15
N ARG A 275 23.91 4.99 1.37
CA ARG A 275 24.70 6.15 1.79
C ARG A 275 23.81 7.32 2.19
N SER A 276 22.77 7.60 1.41
CA SER A 276 21.82 8.69 1.66
C SER A 276 21.04 8.54 2.97
N ILE A 277 20.72 7.31 3.38
CA ILE A 277 20.04 7.05 4.66
C ILE A 277 21.00 6.84 5.83
N GLY A 278 22.29 6.59 5.57
CA GLY A 278 23.34 6.42 6.59
C GLY A 278 23.38 5.04 7.26
N ALA A 279 22.83 4.01 6.60
CA ALA A 279 22.81 2.63 7.10
C ALA A 279 24.14 1.91 6.80
N ASP A 280 24.51 0.90 7.60
CA ASP A 280 25.72 0.10 7.35
C ASP A 280 25.53 -0.87 6.18
N SER A 281 24.32 -1.44 6.04
CA SER A 281 23.90 -2.15 4.84
C SER A 281 22.44 -1.88 4.53
N LEU A 282 22.06 -1.95 3.26
CA LEU A 282 20.69 -1.82 2.79
C LEU A 282 20.42 -2.95 1.79
N SER A 283 19.28 -3.63 1.96
CA SER A 283 18.81 -4.59 0.97
C SER A 283 17.29 -4.55 0.89
N TYR A 284 16.80 -4.82 -0.32
CA TYR A 284 15.38 -4.92 -0.65
C TYR A 284 15.08 -6.38 -0.97
N VAL A 285 13.86 -6.82 -0.70
CA VAL A 285 13.39 -8.09 -1.27
C VAL A 285 13.30 -7.96 -2.78
N THR A 286 13.63 -9.02 -3.51
CA THR A 286 13.46 -9.07 -4.96
C THR A 286 11.98 -8.97 -5.36
N LEU A 287 11.71 -8.55 -6.60
CA LEU A 287 10.34 -8.51 -7.11
C LEU A 287 9.77 -9.93 -7.21
N GLU A 288 10.59 -10.87 -7.65
CA GLU A 288 10.28 -12.31 -7.70
C GLU A 288 9.96 -12.85 -6.31
N GLY A 289 10.77 -12.49 -5.30
CA GLY A 289 10.56 -12.86 -3.91
C GLY A 289 9.25 -12.31 -3.34
N LEU A 290 8.95 -11.04 -3.62
CA LEU A 290 7.68 -10.41 -3.24
C LEU A 290 6.48 -11.12 -3.89
N ILE A 291 6.51 -11.35 -5.20
CA ILE A 291 5.44 -12.02 -5.94
C ILE A 291 5.23 -13.45 -5.41
N SER A 292 6.32 -14.20 -5.24
CA SER A 292 6.28 -15.57 -4.71
C SER A 292 5.60 -15.65 -3.34
N ALA A 293 5.89 -14.69 -2.45
CA ALA A 293 5.27 -14.62 -1.13
C ALA A 293 3.75 -14.38 -1.16
N THR A 294 3.22 -13.76 -2.22
CA THR A 294 1.76 -13.62 -2.41
C THR A 294 1.10 -14.93 -2.83
N GLN A 295 1.84 -15.86 -3.44
CA GLN A 295 1.30 -17.06 -4.09
C GLN A 295 0.23 -16.75 -5.17
N ILE A 296 0.35 -15.58 -5.81
CA ILE A 296 -0.45 -15.16 -6.96
C ILE A 296 0.49 -15.10 -8.16
N ALA A 297 0.00 -15.54 -9.33
CA ALA A 297 0.77 -15.46 -10.57
C ALA A 297 1.13 -14.00 -10.87
N ALA A 298 2.37 -13.77 -11.34
CA ALA A 298 2.86 -12.43 -11.67
C ALA A 298 1.93 -11.70 -12.65
N ASP A 299 1.41 -12.43 -13.64
CA ASP A 299 0.48 -11.91 -14.65
C ASP A 299 -0.84 -11.41 -14.06
N ASN A 300 -1.20 -11.83 -12.84
CA ASN A 300 -2.42 -11.39 -12.15
C ASN A 300 -2.18 -10.19 -11.22
N LEU A 301 -0.97 -9.61 -11.21
CA LEU A 301 -0.57 -8.56 -10.30
C LEU A 301 -0.11 -7.30 -11.05
N CYS A 302 -0.52 -6.14 -10.54
CA CYS A 302 0.04 -4.87 -10.95
C CYS A 302 1.33 -4.61 -10.17
N GLN A 303 2.45 -4.56 -10.90
CA GLN A 303 3.80 -4.29 -10.41
C GLN A 303 4.36 -2.95 -10.91
N ALA A 304 3.52 -2.10 -11.49
CA ALA A 304 3.92 -0.89 -12.20
C ALA A 304 4.78 0.07 -11.38
N CYS A 305 4.53 0.20 -10.07
CA CYS A 305 5.32 1.07 -9.19
C CYS A 305 6.80 0.63 -9.05
N PHE A 306 7.10 -0.64 -9.36
CA PHE A 306 8.45 -1.21 -9.36
C PHE A 306 9.04 -1.27 -10.78
N THR A 307 8.24 -1.67 -11.78
CA THR A 307 8.73 -1.95 -13.15
C THR A 307 8.56 -0.79 -14.12
N GLY A 308 7.52 0.05 -13.95
CA GLY A 308 7.10 1.06 -14.92
C GLY A 308 6.17 0.54 -16.01
N GLU A 309 5.84 -0.75 -15.97
CA GLU A 309 4.91 -1.39 -16.89
C GLU A 309 3.49 -1.32 -16.33
N TYR A 310 2.71 -0.39 -16.88
CA TYR A 310 1.34 -0.14 -16.45
C TYR A 310 0.37 -1.03 -17.22
N PRO A 311 -0.39 -1.93 -16.56
CA PRO A 311 -1.34 -2.81 -17.23
C PRO A 311 -2.56 -2.09 -17.82
N ILE A 312 -2.86 -0.90 -17.31
CA ILE A 312 -3.91 -0.01 -17.81
C ILE A 312 -3.24 1.22 -18.36
N ALA A 313 -3.64 1.65 -19.56
CA ALA A 313 -3.06 2.81 -20.22
C ALA A 313 -3.05 4.04 -19.28
N VAL A 314 -1.91 4.72 -19.25
CA VAL A 314 -1.75 6.00 -18.56
C VAL A 314 -1.77 7.09 -19.65
N PRO A 315 -2.55 8.17 -19.48
CA PRO A 315 -2.57 9.28 -20.44
C PRO A 315 -1.16 9.81 -20.71
N GLN A 316 -0.85 10.12 -21.97
CA GLN A 316 0.44 10.72 -22.35
C GLN A 316 0.59 12.12 -21.76
N ASP A 317 -0.50 12.88 -21.75
CA ASP A 317 -0.59 14.14 -21.03
C ASP A 317 -1.06 13.89 -19.60
N LEU A 318 -0.14 13.96 -18.64
CA LEU A 318 -0.44 13.74 -17.23
C LEU A 318 -1.36 14.83 -16.64
N SER A 319 -1.51 15.98 -17.32
CA SER A 319 -2.48 17.02 -16.95
C SER A 319 -3.93 16.61 -17.21
N GLU A 320 -4.16 15.53 -17.97
CA GLU A 320 -5.48 14.95 -18.20
C GLU A 320 -5.85 13.87 -17.16
N GLY A 321 -4.88 13.44 -16.33
CA GLY A 321 -5.02 12.37 -15.34
C GLY A 321 -4.83 12.81 -13.89
N LYS A 322 -4.03 12.05 -13.11
CA LYS A 322 -3.77 12.31 -11.67
C LYS A 322 -3.42 13.77 -11.38
N MET A 323 -2.62 14.39 -12.24
CA MET A 323 -2.08 15.74 -12.01
C MET A 323 -3.07 16.86 -12.36
N ARG A 324 -4.23 16.57 -12.94
CA ARG A 324 -5.19 17.57 -13.43
C ARG A 324 -5.67 18.54 -12.35
N LEU A 325 -5.77 18.05 -11.11
CA LEU A 325 -6.23 18.82 -9.96
C LEU A 325 -5.09 19.21 -9.02
N GLU A 326 -3.84 18.83 -9.34
CA GLU A 326 -2.68 19.24 -8.56
C GLU A 326 -2.29 20.68 -8.95
N ILE A 327 -2.23 21.57 -7.97
CA ILE A 327 -1.81 22.96 -8.20
C ILE A 327 -0.29 22.97 -8.40
N THR A 328 0.17 23.06 -9.64
CA THR A 328 1.59 23.30 -9.94
C THR A 328 1.96 24.72 -9.50
N PRO A 329 2.89 24.92 -8.55
CA PRO A 329 3.38 26.26 -8.24
C PRO A 329 4.10 26.79 -9.49
N VAL A 330 3.63 27.93 -10.02
CA VAL A 330 4.35 28.64 -11.08
C VAL A 330 5.72 29.01 -10.53
N GLN A 331 6.79 28.40 -11.07
CA GLN A 331 8.14 28.86 -10.78
C GLN A 331 8.24 30.30 -11.28
N GLY A 332 8.29 31.25 -10.34
CA GLY A 332 8.59 32.64 -10.64
C GLY A 332 9.94 32.70 -11.34
N SER A 333 9.94 33.18 -12.58
CA SER A 333 11.14 33.57 -13.30
C SER A 333 11.81 34.71 -12.52
N HIS A 334 12.81 34.39 -11.72
CA HIS A 334 13.75 35.39 -11.25
C HIS A 334 14.74 35.65 -12.39
N SER A 335 14.40 36.64 -13.21
CA SER A 335 15.37 37.47 -13.93
C SER A 335 16.19 38.30 -12.96
#